data_AF-A0A8J3FI63-F1
#
_entry.id   AF-A0A8J3FI63-F1
#
_cell.length_a   1.000
_cell.length_b   1.000
_cell.length_c   1.000
_cell.angle_alpha   90.00
_cell.angle_beta   90.00
_cell.angle_gamma   90.00
#
_symmetry.space_group_name_H-M   'P 1'
#
loop_
_entity.id
_entity.type
_entity.pdbx_description
1 polymer ?
#
loop_
_entity_poly.entity_id
_entity_poly.type
_entity_poly.pdbx_seq_one_letter_code
_entity_poly.pdbx_strand_id
1 'polypeptide(L)'
;MDLHFLGAREFFLLAADCRDAGRKDLERELQRGLTGAVAPTRQAIKTAAGKAMPRAGGYAGLLVPVLNVAARKSSAIGIRLVVSAKGETEQRDVRALDAGTLRHPVHGRSRYSRKAGRRVSNPWAITDIPAGFASKTFERQADAIVVRLGDAVQAVADKIAGG
;
A
#
# COMPACT_ATOMS: atom_id res chain seq x y z
N MET A 1 3.35 6.49 -3.53
CA MET A 1 2.42 6.70 -4.65
C MET A 1 1.12 7.16 -4.05
N ASP A 2 0.49 8.16 -4.65
CA ASP A 2 -0.66 8.86 -4.07
C ASP A 2 -1.85 8.81 -5.07
N LEU A 3 -3.00 8.31 -4.62
CA LEU A 3 -4.26 8.23 -5.39
C LEU A 3 -5.42 8.72 -4.51
N HIS A 4 -6.44 9.35 -5.11
CA HIS A 4 -7.53 10.09 -4.44
C HIS A 4 -8.93 9.57 -4.87
N PHE A 5 -9.96 9.68 -4.01
CA PHE A 5 -11.32 9.17 -4.29
C PHE A 5 -12.46 10.03 -3.65
N LEU A 6 -13.61 10.18 -4.34
CA LEU A 6 -14.73 11.08 -4.02
C LEU A 6 -15.80 10.57 -3.03
N GLY A 7 -15.99 9.25 -2.85
CA GLY A 7 -16.91 8.66 -1.86
C GLY A 7 -16.36 8.54 -0.43
N ALA A 8 -15.17 9.10 -0.19
CA ALA A 8 -14.56 9.15 1.13
C ALA A 8 -15.05 10.36 1.94
N ARG A 9 -15.80 11.29 1.32
CA ARG A 9 -16.23 12.53 1.94
C ARG A 9 -17.17 12.27 3.10
N GLU A 10 -18.23 11.54 2.83
CA GLU A 10 -19.28 11.19 3.77
C GLU A 10 -18.69 10.40 4.94
N PHE A 11 -17.78 9.46 4.65
CA PHE A 11 -17.03 8.72 5.66
C PHE A 11 -16.22 9.64 6.59
N PHE A 12 -15.48 10.62 6.05
CA PHE A 12 -14.66 11.52 6.87
C PHE A 12 -15.45 12.58 7.62
N LEU A 13 -16.58 13.02 7.07
CA LEU A 13 -17.51 13.91 7.77
C LEU A 13 -18.12 13.16 8.95
N LEU A 14 -18.68 11.97 8.72
CA LEU A 14 -19.25 11.14 9.79
C LEU A 14 -18.22 10.77 10.86
N ALA A 15 -16.97 10.48 10.47
CA ALA A 15 -15.89 10.21 11.42
C ALA A 15 -15.50 11.46 12.23
N ALA A 16 -15.56 12.66 11.64
CA ALA A 16 -15.34 13.91 12.36
C ALA A 16 -16.48 14.19 13.34
N ASP A 17 -17.73 14.05 12.88
CA ASP A 17 -18.92 14.24 13.72
C ASP A 17 -18.93 13.27 14.91
N CYS A 18 -18.55 12.00 14.71
CA CYS A 18 -18.43 11.02 15.80
C CYS A 18 -17.35 11.41 16.81
N ARG A 19 -16.22 11.98 16.34
CA ARG A 19 -15.15 12.44 17.21
C ARG A 19 -15.56 13.66 18.03
N ASP A 20 -16.19 14.63 17.38
CA ASP A 20 -16.63 15.87 18.00
C ASP A 20 -17.75 15.61 19.02
N ALA A 21 -18.61 14.63 18.75
CA ALA A 21 -19.62 14.12 19.68
C ALA A 21 -19.05 13.21 20.80
N GLY A 22 -17.74 12.94 20.82
CA GLY A 22 -17.11 12.07 21.82
C GLY A 22 -17.44 10.58 21.70
N ARG A 23 -18.09 10.14 20.61
CA ARG A 23 -18.52 8.75 20.35
C ARG A 23 -17.37 7.91 19.80
N LYS A 24 -16.42 7.61 20.69
CA LYS A 24 -15.20 6.84 20.39
C LYS A 24 -15.47 5.41 19.90
N ASP A 25 -16.60 4.84 20.26
CA ASP A 25 -17.06 3.54 19.80
C ASP A 25 -17.37 3.54 18.30
N LEU A 26 -18.13 4.54 17.83
CA LEU A 26 -18.47 4.71 16.42
C LEU A 26 -17.24 5.08 15.58
N GLU A 27 -16.32 5.90 16.11
CA GLU A 27 -15.06 6.19 15.43
C GLU A 27 -14.23 4.92 15.21
N ARG A 28 -14.14 4.05 16.23
CA ARG A 28 -13.44 2.75 16.11
C ARG A 28 -14.12 1.84 15.09
N GLU A 29 -15.44 1.86 15.03
CA GLU A 29 -16.23 1.04 14.11
C GLU A 29 -16.04 1.51 12.65
N LEU A 30 -16.09 2.81 12.39
CA LEU A 30 -15.73 3.39 11.10
C LEU A 30 -14.31 3.00 10.69
N GLN A 31 -13.34 3.11 11.60
CA GLN A 31 -11.95 2.75 11.30
C GLN A 31 -11.78 1.25 11.02
N ARG A 32 -12.55 0.38 11.70
CA ARG A 32 -12.62 -1.05 11.40
C ARG A 32 -13.23 -1.30 10.02
N GLY A 33 -14.31 -0.59 9.68
CA GLY A 33 -14.94 -0.62 8.36
C GLY A 33 -13.96 -0.24 7.24
N LEU A 34 -13.23 0.87 7.41
CA LEU A 34 -12.17 1.28 6.49
C LEU A 34 -11.10 0.20 6.32
N THR A 35 -10.64 -0.38 7.44
CA THR A 35 -9.61 -1.42 7.42
C THR A 35 -10.11 -2.70 6.74
N GLY A 36 -11.37 -3.09 6.99
CA GLY A 36 -12.02 -4.23 6.36
C GLY A 36 -12.22 -4.03 4.85
N ALA A 37 -12.67 -2.84 4.43
CA ALA A 37 -12.90 -2.51 3.03
C ALA A 37 -11.64 -2.65 2.15
N VAL A 38 -10.47 -2.30 2.72
CA VAL A 38 -9.17 -2.36 2.02
C VAL A 38 -8.42 -3.67 2.20
N ALA A 39 -8.88 -4.57 3.07
CA ALA A 39 -8.21 -5.85 3.34
C ALA A 39 -8.09 -6.75 2.08
N PRO A 40 -9.14 -6.90 1.24
CA PRO A 40 -9.02 -7.65 -0.01
C PRO A 40 -7.97 -7.05 -0.96
N THR A 41 -7.94 -5.72 -1.07
CA THR A 41 -6.97 -5.01 -1.92
C THR A 41 -5.54 -5.20 -1.39
N ARG A 42 -5.33 -5.17 -0.07
CA ARG A 42 -4.04 -5.50 0.54
C ARG A 42 -3.56 -6.88 0.13
N GLN A 43 -4.44 -7.89 0.18
CA GLN A 43 -4.08 -9.26 -0.20
C GLN A 43 -3.81 -9.40 -1.70
N ALA A 44 -4.58 -8.70 -2.53
CA ALA A 44 -4.37 -8.65 -3.97
C ALA A 44 -3.01 -8.03 -4.33
N ILE A 45 -2.64 -6.92 -3.69
CA ILE A 45 -1.33 -6.27 -3.90
C ILE A 45 -0.19 -7.20 -3.47
N LYS A 46 -0.31 -7.88 -2.32
CA LYS A 46 0.71 -8.85 -1.87
C LYS A 46 0.89 -9.99 -2.87
N THR A 47 -0.23 -10.53 -3.37
CA THR A 47 -0.22 -11.59 -4.40
C THR A 47 0.42 -11.09 -5.70
N ALA A 48 0.06 -9.89 -6.15
CA ALA A 48 0.63 -9.28 -7.35
C ALA A 48 2.13 -9.01 -7.20
N ALA A 49 2.57 -8.51 -6.03
CA ALA A 49 3.97 -8.30 -5.72
C ALA A 49 4.76 -9.62 -5.80
N GLY A 50 4.23 -10.70 -5.21
CA GLY A 50 4.86 -12.03 -5.28
C GLY A 50 5.02 -12.55 -6.71
N LYS A 51 4.08 -12.23 -7.61
CA LYS A 51 4.13 -12.60 -9.04
C LYS A 51 5.07 -11.71 -9.86
N ALA A 52 5.18 -10.43 -9.51
CA ALA A 52 6.03 -9.47 -10.21
C ALA A 52 7.51 -9.63 -9.88
N MET A 53 7.84 -10.10 -8.67
CA MET A 53 9.24 -10.25 -8.29
C MET A 53 9.91 -11.45 -8.99
N PRO A 54 11.21 -11.36 -9.31
CA PRO A 54 11.97 -12.48 -9.84
C PRO A 54 11.93 -13.69 -8.89
N ARG A 55 11.74 -14.89 -9.47
CA ARG A 55 11.78 -16.15 -8.71
C ARG A 55 13.20 -16.47 -8.22
N ALA A 56 14.20 -16.14 -9.03
CA ALA A 56 15.61 -16.34 -8.67
C ALA A 56 16.05 -15.25 -7.66
N GLY A 57 16.74 -15.66 -6.59
CA GLY A 57 17.27 -14.73 -5.58
C GLY A 57 16.35 -14.44 -4.39
N GLY A 58 15.17 -15.06 -4.30
CA GLY A 58 14.34 -15.05 -3.07
C GLY A 58 13.73 -13.70 -2.67
N TYR A 59 13.85 -12.67 -3.52
CA TYR A 59 13.44 -11.30 -3.19
C TYR A 59 11.93 -11.19 -2.88
N ALA A 60 11.10 -11.99 -3.56
CA ALA A 60 9.66 -12.08 -3.27
C ALA A 60 9.39 -12.47 -1.80
N GLY A 61 10.13 -13.45 -1.29
CA GLY A 61 10.03 -13.93 0.10
C GLY A 61 10.48 -12.89 1.11
N LEU A 62 11.31 -11.92 0.71
CA LEU A 62 11.74 -10.82 1.57
C LEU A 62 10.78 -9.61 1.50
N LEU A 63 10.20 -9.34 0.33
CA LEU A 63 9.33 -8.17 0.11
C LEU A 63 7.90 -8.39 0.61
N VAL A 64 7.29 -9.54 0.29
CA VAL A 64 5.86 -9.78 0.56
C VAL A 64 5.52 -9.76 2.06
N PRO A 65 6.32 -10.33 2.97
CA PRO A 65 6.03 -10.29 4.40
C PRO A 65 6.05 -8.86 4.97
N VAL A 66 7.00 -8.04 4.52
CA VAL A 66 7.19 -6.67 5.01
C VAL A 66 6.34 -5.63 4.29
N LEU A 67 5.59 -6.03 3.26
CA LEU A 67 4.71 -5.14 2.51
C LEU A 67 3.52 -4.73 3.37
N ASN A 68 3.42 -3.44 3.65
CA ASN A 68 2.34 -2.82 4.37
C ASN A 68 1.51 -1.93 3.44
N VAL A 69 0.20 -2.18 3.40
CA VAL A 69 -0.78 -1.38 2.67
C VAL A 69 -1.73 -0.77 3.70
N ALA A 70 -1.67 0.54 3.86
CA ALA A 70 -2.49 1.28 4.81
C ALA A 70 -3.37 2.30 4.10
N ALA A 71 -4.63 2.39 4.51
CA ALA A 71 -5.49 3.49 4.15
C ALA A 71 -5.21 4.70 5.06
N ARG A 72 -5.06 5.87 4.46
CA ARG A 72 -4.80 7.13 5.15
C ARG A 72 -5.82 8.16 4.65
N LYS A 73 -6.21 9.07 5.53
CA LYS A 73 -6.93 10.28 5.12
C LYS A 73 -6.03 11.12 4.23
N SER A 74 -6.53 11.53 3.08
CA SER A 74 -5.94 12.56 2.22
C SER A 74 -6.46 13.93 2.63
N SER A 75 -5.65 14.98 2.43
CA SER A 75 -6.01 16.38 2.65
C SER A 75 -7.18 16.82 1.76
N ALA A 76 -7.18 16.39 0.50
CA ALA A 76 -8.35 16.45 -0.36
C ALA A 76 -9.23 15.24 -0.05
N ILE A 77 -10.26 15.46 0.77
CA ILE A 77 -11.46 14.64 1.01
C ILE A 77 -11.43 13.30 0.25
N GLY A 78 -10.64 12.35 0.75
CA GLY A 78 -10.21 11.20 -0.05
C GLY A 78 -9.43 10.19 0.77
N ILE A 79 -9.48 8.92 0.39
CA ILE A 79 -8.65 7.88 0.99
C ILE A 79 -7.43 7.70 0.11
N ARG A 80 -6.25 7.81 0.72
CA ARG A 80 -4.96 7.49 0.13
C ARG A 80 -4.54 6.10 0.59
N LEU A 81 -4.29 5.18 -0.34
CA LEU A 81 -3.56 3.96 -0.01
C LEU A 81 -2.06 4.22 -0.07
N VAL A 82 -1.39 3.98 1.04
CA VAL A 82 0.06 4.04 1.15
C VAL A 82 0.60 2.63 1.18
N VAL A 83 1.39 2.28 0.16
CA VAL A 83 2.15 1.02 0.12
C VAL A 83 3.58 1.32 0.54
N SER A 84 4.06 0.59 1.54
CA SER A 84 5.40 0.74 2.10
C SER A 84 5.98 -0.63 2.40
N ALA A 85 7.31 -0.75 2.36
CA ALA A 85 8.01 -1.97 2.73
C ALA A 85 9.21 -1.58 3.58
N LYS A 86 9.08 -1.77 4.89
CA LYS A 86 10.17 -1.52 5.84
C LYS A 86 10.81 -2.87 6.15
N GLY A 87 11.97 -3.13 5.55
CA GLY A 87 12.80 -4.26 5.93
C GLY A 87 13.47 -4.02 7.29
N GLU A 88 14.05 -5.07 7.87
CA GLU A 88 14.84 -4.96 9.11
C GLU A 88 16.06 -4.06 8.93
N THR A 89 16.72 -4.14 7.77
CA THR A 89 17.95 -3.40 7.48
C THR A 89 17.73 -2.12 6.67
N GLU A 90 16.77 -2.12 5.74
CA GLU A 90 16.56 -1.00 4.81
C GLU A 90 15.08 -0.79 4.47
N GLN A 91 14.70 0.48 4.24
CA GLN A 91 13.44 0.80 3.59
C GLN A 91 13.55 0.48 2.10
N ARG A 92 12.66 -0.36 1.61
CA ARG A 92 12.62 -0.73 0.19
C ARG A 92 11.87 0.36 -0.56
N ASP A 93 12.42 0.78 -1.69
CA ASP A 93 11.78 1.75 -2.57
C ASP A 93 10.62 1.09 -3.33
N VAL A 94 9.46 1.01 -2.67
CA VAL A 94 8.23 0.45 -3.25
C VAL A 94 7.82 1.20 -4.51
N ARG A 95 8.11 2.50 -4.60
CA ARG A 95 7.76 3.29 -5.78
C ARG A 95 8.59 2.86 -6.98
N ALA A 96 9.90 2.68 -6.82
CA ALA A 96 10.75 2.15 -7.88
C ALA A 96 10.33 0.72 -8.28
N LEU A 97 10.00 -0.12 -7.30
CA LEU A 97 9.53 -1.48 -7.58
C LEU A 97 8.20 -1.49 -8.35
N ASP A 98 7.24 -0.66 -7.96
CA ASP A 98 5.95 -0.55 -8.66
C ASP A 98 6.12 0.05 -10.06
N ALA A 99 7.11 0.94 -10.25
CA ALA A 99 7.48 1.46 -11.56
C ALA A 99 8.19 0.43 -12.46
N GLY A 100 8.53 -0.75 -11.93
CA GLY A 100 9.16 -1.83 -12.69
C GLY A 100 10.67 -1.93 -12.51
N THR A 101 11.26 -1.25 -11.52
CA THR A 101 12.71 -1.18 -11.32
C THR A 101 13.13 -1.80 -10.00
N LEU A 102 13.84 -2.93 -10.05
CA LEU A 102 14.45 -3.58 -8.89
C LEU A 102 15.95 -3.30 -8.84
N ARG A 103 16.40 -2.59 -7.80
CA ARG A 103 17.81 -2.37 -7.51
C ARG A 103 18.29 -3.34 -6.42
N HIS A 104 19.32 -4.12 -6.71
CA HIS A 104 19.85 -5.13 -5.77
C HIS A 104 21.37 -5.29 -5.85
N PRO A 105 22.05 -5.69 -4.76
CA PRO A 105 23.46 -6.06 -4.82
C PRO A 105 23.64 -7.37 -5.60
N VAL A 106 24.76 -7.48 -6.33
CA VAL A 106 25.16 -8.72 -7.02
C VAL A 106 26.34 -9.33 -6.28
N HIS A 107 26.04 -10.23 -5.36
CA HIS A 107 27.05 -10.85 -4.52
C HIS A 107 28.05 -11.71 -5.32
N GLY A 108 29.32 -11.71 -4.89
CA GLY A 108 30.37 -12.53 -5.49
C GLY A 108 30.91 -12.02 -6.84
N ARG A 109 30.45 -10.86 -7.29
CA ARG A 109 30.97 -10.20 -8.50
C ARG A 109 31.74 -8.94 -8.12
N SER A 110 32.75 -8.61 -8.91
CA SER A 110 33.52 -7.38 -8.79
C SER A 110 33.57 -6.69 -10.14
N ARG A 111 33.20 -5.41 -10.21
CA ARG A 111 33.27 -4.60 -11.45
C ARG A 111 34.10 -3.36 -11.22
N TYR A 112 34.83 -2.92 -12.25
CA TYR A 112 35.49 -1.61 -12.20
C TYR A 112 34.42 -0.50 -12.23
N SER A 113 34.46 0.40 -11.24
CA SER A 113 33.59 1.56 -11.18
C SER A 113 34.38 2.79 -11.57
N ARG A 114 34.06 3.40 -12.71
CA ARG A 114 34.68 4.67 -13.15
C ARG A 114 34.50 5.79 -12.11
N LYS A 115 33.35 5.83 -11.45
CA LYS A 115 33.05 6.81 -10.39
C LYS A 115 33.94 6.65 -9.16
N ALA A 116 34.32 5.41 -8.81
CA ALA A 116 35.13 5.13 -7.63
C ALA A 116 36.63 4.97 -7.93
N GLY A 117 37.03 4.99 -9.21
CA GLY A 117 38.41 4.75 -9.64
C GLY A 117 38.97 3.36 -9.26
N ARG A 118 38.11 2.41 -8.85
CA ARG A 118 38.52 1.10 -8.33
C ARG A 118 37.50 0.01 -8.64
N ARG A 119 37.93 -1.24 -8.46
CA ARG A 119 37.01 -2.39 -8.47
C ARG A 119 36.13 -2.37 -7.24
N VAL A 120 34.82 -2.39 -7.45
CA VAL A 120 33.81 -2.46 -6.40
C VAL A 120 33.32 -3.90 -6.31
N SER A 121 33.51 -4.50 -5.14
CA SER A 121 32.92 -5.80 -4.80
C SER A 121 31.43 -5.65 -4.55
N ASN A 122 30.65 -6.64 -4.97
CA ASN A 122 29.19 -6.68 -4.86
C ASN A 122 28.49 -5.45 -5.50
N PRO A 123 28.72 -5.18 -6.79
CA PRO A 123 28.10 -4.03 -7.42
C PRO A 123 26.59 -4.13 -7.41
N TRP A 124 25.95 -2.97 -7.30
CA TRP A 124 24.51 -2.86 -7.49
C TRP A 124 24.15 -3.06 -8.96
N ALA A 125 23.16 -3.91 -9.20
CA ALA A 125 22.50 -4.08 -10.48
C ALA A 125 21.07 -3.54 -10.42
N ILE A 126 20.56 -3.22 -11.60
CA ILE A 126 19.16 -2.86 -11.83
C ILE A 126 18.58 -3.95 -12.72
N THR A 127 17.43 -4.47 -12.32
CA THR A 127 16.70 -5.50 -13.03
C THR A 127 15.29 -4.99 -13.28
N ASP A 128 14.82 -5.11 -14.52
CA ASP A 128 13.45 -4.77 -14.89
C ASP A 128 12.49 -5.86 -14.40
N ILE A 129 11.40 -5.43 -13.78
CA ILE A 129 10.35 -6.30 -13.26
C ILE A 129 8.98 -5.83 -13.78
N PRO A 130 7.97 -6.71 -13.87
CA PRO A 130 6.61 -6.31 -14.19
C PRO A 130 6.12 -5.15 -13.33
N ALA A 131 5.84 -4.02 -13.98
CA ALA A 131 5.37 -2.81 -13.31
C ALA A 131 3.89 -2.91 -12.93
N GLY A 132 3.53 -2.19 -11.87
CA GLY A 132 2.17 -1.90 -11.46
C GLY A 132 1.53 -2.98 -10.59
N PHE A 133 2.32 -3.69 -9.78
CA PHE A 133 1.75 -4.68 -8.86
C PHE A 133 0.87 -4.03 -7.79
N ALA A 134 1.14 -2.78 -7.41
CA ALA A 134 0.34 -1.98 -6.48
C ALA A 134 -0.62 -1.05 -7.23
N SER A 135 -0.12 -0.21 -8.13
CA SER A 135 -0.93 0.79 -8.86
C SER A 135 -2.07 0.16 -9.66
N LYS A 136 -1.77 -0.77 -10.58
CA LYS A 136 -2.80 -1.41 -11.40
C LYS A 136 -3.73 -2.30 -10.58
N THR A 137 -3.24 -2.90 -9.50
CA THR A 137 -4.10 -3.69 -8.60
C THR A 137 -5.08 -2.80 -7.86
N PHE A 138 -4.65 -1.61 -7.46
CA PHE A 138 -5.54 -0.63 -6.86
C PHE A 138 -6.58 -0.13 -7.85
N GLU A 139 -6.17 0.27 -9.06
CA GLU A 139 -7.10 0.72 -10.12
C GLU A 139 -8.20 -0.31 -10.38
N ARG A 140 -7.84 -1.59 -10.48
CA ARG A 140 -8.81 -2.70 -10.66
C ARG A 140 -9.74 -2.91 -9.47
N GLN A 141 -9.35 -2.49 -8.27
CA GLN A 141 -10.11 -2.69 -7.03
C GLN A 141 -10.81 -1.42 -6.57
N ALA A 142 -10.65 -0.30 -7.28
CA ALA A 142 -11.12 1.01 -6.86
C ALA A 142 -12.63 0.98 -6.58
N ASP A 143 -13.44 0.58 -7.56
CA ASP A 143 -14.90 0.54 -7.41
C ASP A 143 -15.35 -0.37 -6.27
N ALA A 144 -14.70 -1.52 -6.11
CA ALA A 144 -15.01 -2.46 -5.04
C ALA A 144 -14.66 -1.92 -3.64
N ILE A 145 -13.62 -1.09 -3.53
CA ILE A 145 -13.31 -0.40 -2.27
C ILE A 145 -14.42 0.59 -1.92
N VAL A 146 -14.94 1.29 -2.92
CA VAL A 146 -15.95 2.35 -2.74
C VAL A 146 -17.26 1.76 -2.24
N VAL A 147 -17.72 0.68 -2.86
CA VAL A 147 -18.92 -0.05 -2.42
C VAL A 147 -18.76 -0.48 -0.96
N ARG A 148 -17.64 -1.14 -0.62
CA ARG A 148 -17.39 -1.62 0.76
C ARG A 148 -17.29 -0.48 1.79
N LEU A 149 -16.76 0.68 1.38
CA LEU A 149 -16.74 1.86 2.24
C LEU A 149 -18.13 2.44 2.45
N GLY A 150 -18.95 2.47 1.41
CA GLY A 150 -20.37 2.83 1.51
C GLY A 150 -21.11 1.94 2.49
N ASP A 151 -20.93 0.61 2.38
CA ASP A 151 -21.52 -0.36 3.31
C ASP A 151 -21.07 -0.11 4.76
N ALA A 152 -19.80 0.22 4.97
CA ALA A 152 -19.27 0.53 6.29
C ALA A 152 -19.83 1.84 6.88
N VAL A 153 -20.04 2.87 6.05
CA VAL A 153 -20.71 4.12 6.47
C VAL A 153 -22.16 3.83 6.83
N GLN A 154 -22.87 3.09 5.99
CA GLN A 154 -24.29 2.77 6.19
C GLN A 154 -24.51 1.98 7.48
N ALA A 155 -23.67 0.97 7.75
CA ALA A 155 -23.76 0.19 8.98
C ALA A 155 -23.64 1.06 10.26
N VAL A 156 -22.80 2.11 10.21
CA VAL A 156 -22.66 3.05 11.33
C VAL A 156 -23.85 4.01 11.39
N ALA A 157 -24.36 4.47 10.25
CA ALA A 157 -25.55 5.32 10.17
C ALA A 157 -26.79 4.62 10.73
N ASP A 158 -27.03 3.36 10.37
CA ASP A 158 -28.16 2.56 10.85
C ASP A 158 -28.12 2.39 12.38
N LYS A 159 -26.92 2.23 12.94
CA LYS A 159 -26.72 2.13 14.39
C LYS A 159 -26.97 3.44 15.13
N ILE A 160 -26.70 4.58 14.49
CA ILE A 160 -27.06 5.90 15.03
C ILE A 160 -28.58 6.11 14.99
N ALA A 161 -29.26 5.61 13.95
CA ALA A 161 -30.71 5.76 13.80
C ALA A 161 -31.54 4.80 14.66
N GLY A 162 -30.99 3.61 14.97
CA GLY A 162 -31.66 2.57 15.75
C GLY A 162 -31.39 2.57 17.26
N GLY A 163 -30.56 3.50 17.76
CA GLY A 163 -30.24 3.66 19.19
C GLY A 163 -30.68 5.00 19.73
#